data_AF-A0A8S0ZGN4-F1
#
_entry.id   AF-A0A8S0ZGN4-F1
#
_cell.length_a   1.000
_cell.length_b   1.000
_cell.length_c   1.000
_cell.angle_alpha   90.00
_cell.angle_beta   90.00
_cell.angle_gamma   90.00
#
_symmetry.space_group_name_H-M   'P 1'
#
loop_
_entity.id
_entity.type
_entity.pdbx_description
1 polymer ?
#
loop_
_entity_poly.entity_id
_entity_poly.type
_entity_poly.pdbx_seq_one_letter_code
_entity_poly.pdbx_strand_id
1 'polypeptide(L)'
;MKSAIAFCVFFSAGLALARPDEHYTNRYDTVNLDEMLSNKKVLVPNINSHLIVKIITMKSAVVVCVVFFTALAFARPGDDHYTDRYDTVDLDEIMSNKKLLVPYIKCILDQGKCAPDAKELKEHIREALENECGKCTDAQKKGTRRVIAHLINNEEDYWNQLTVKYDPDKKFTVKYEKELLGCLALHRSTSHNKIIAMKSTVVFCVLLFAALALARPSDDHYTDRYDNVDLDEVLSNRRLLIPYIKCVLDHGKCAPDAKELKEHIREALENECGKCTDAQKKGTRRVIGHLINNEEDYWNQLTVKYDPDKKFTAKYEKELREVKA
;
A
#
# COMPACT_ATOMS: atom_id res chain seq x y z
N MET A 1 -17.42 -8.62 -53.33
CA MET A 1 -18.26 -9.47 -52.45
C MET A 1 -17.58 -10.83 -52.31
N LYS A 2 -17.44 -11.31 -51.07
CA LYS A 2 -16.94 -12.64 -50.61
C LYS A 2 -15.42 -12.84 -50.44
N SER A 3 -15.03 -13.03 -49.18
CA SER A 3 -14.16 -14.07 -48.59
C SER A 3 -14.36 -13.97 -47.07
N ALA A 4 -15.17 -14.81 -46.41
CA ALA A 4 -14.82 -16.11 -45.81
C ALA A 4 -13.68 -16.06 -44.77
N ILE A 5 -14.01 -16.09 -43.47
CA ILE A 5 -13.22 -16.73 -42.41
C ILE A 5 -14.20 -17.37 -41.41
N ALA A 6 -14.15 -18.69 -41.34
CA ALA A 6 -14.65 -19.52 -40.26
C ALA A 6 -13.58 -19.63 -39.17
N PHE A 7 -13.96 -19.78 -37.90
CA PHE A 7 -13.22 -20.63 -36.96
C PHE A 7 -14.15 -21.07 -35.81
N CYS A 8 -14.43 -22.36 -35.80
CA CYS A 8 -15.00 -23.13 -34.70
C CYS A 8 -13.84 -23.71 -33.86
N VAL A 9 -14.07 -23.81 -32.54
CA VAL A 9 -13.70 -24.91 -31.61
C VAL A 9 -12.21 -25.32 -31.52
N PHE A 10 -11.61 -25.18 -30.33
CA PHE A 10 -10.77 -26.20 -29.67
C PHE A 10 -10.40 -25.77 -28.22
N PHE A 11 -11.06 -26.35 -27.23
CA PHE A 11 -10.38 -26.89 -26.04
C PHE A 11 -11.23 -28.03 -25.47
N SER A 12 -10.76 -29.25 -25.69
CA SER A 12 -11.34 -30.50 -25.24
C SER A 12 -10.36 -31.19 -24.30
N ALA A 13 -10.86 -31.61 -23.13
CA ALA A 13 -10.52 -32.81 -22.34
C ALA A 13 -11.17 -32.60 -20.95
N GLY A 14 -12.12 -33.37 -20.45
CA GLY A 14 -12.48 -34.75 -20.71
C GLY A 14 -12.21 -35.56 -19.45
N LEU A 15 -13.24 -35.82 -18.63
CA LEU A 15 -13.42 -37.14 -18.01
C LEU A 15 -14.90 -37.34 -17.65
N ALA A 16 -15.51 -38.25 -18.40
CA ALA A 16 -16.85 -38.76 -18.20
C ALA A 16 -16.83 -39.86 -17.12
N LEU A 17 -17.93 -40.01 -16.39
CA LEU A 17 -18.44 -41.34 -16.05
C LEU A 17 -19.95 -41.37 -16.29
N ALA A 18 -20.32 -42.24 -17.22
CA ALA A 18 -21.66 -42.59 -17.64
C ALA A 18 -22.37 -43.48 -16.61
N ARG A 19 -23.71 -43.50 -16.66
CA ARG A 19 -24.52 -44.73 -16.52
C ARG A 19 -25.84 -44.59 -17.29
N PRO A 20 -26.46 -45.73 -17.70
CA PRO A 20 -27.01 -45.84 -19.04
C PRO A 20 -28.51 -46.18 -19.09
N ASP A 21 -28.98 -46.21 -20.33
CA ASP A 21 -30.11 -46.98 -20.89
C ASP A 21 -31.54 -46.55 -20.55
N GLU A 22 -32.26 -46.07 -21.59
CA GLU A 22 -33.50 -46.75 -21.99
C GLU A 22 -33.86 -46.49 -23.46
N HIS A 23 -34.02 -47.60 -24.18
CA HIS A 23 -34.63 -47.71 -25.51
C HIS A 23 -36.13 -47.42 -25.42
N TYR A 24 -36.69 -46.55 -26.27
CA TYR A 24 -38.08 -46.70 -26.71
C TYR A 24 -38.34 -46.14 -28.11
N THR A 25 -39.27 -46.79 -28.78
CA THR A 25 -39.40 -47.01 -30.22
C THR A 25 -40.24 -45.98 -30.99
N ASN A 26 -39.92 -45.83 -32.28
CA ASN A 26 -40.76 -45.52 -33.45
C ASN A 26 -42.26 -45.24 -33.24
N ARG A 27 -42.79 -44.16 -33.85
CA ARG A 27 -43.94 -44.20 -34.77
C ARG A 27 -44.19 -42.85 -35.50
N TYR A 28 -44.36 -42.93 -36.83
CA TYR A 28 -45.21 -42.15 -37.78
C TYR A 28 -45.92 -40.86 -37.25
N ASP A 29 -46.06 -39.73 -37.96
CA ASP A 29 -46.42 -39.52 -39.37
C ASP A 29 -46.17 -38.06 -39.83
N THR A 30 -46.11 -37.88 -41.14
CA THR A 30 -46.02 -36.62 -41.88
C THR A 30 -47.25 -35.70 -41.69
N VAL A 31 -47.03 -34.43 -41.34
CA VAL A 31 -47.99 -33.34 -41.61
C VAL A 31 -47.27 -32.30 -42.47
N ASN A 32 -47.77 -32.14 -43.69
CA ASN A 32 -47.25 -31.26 -44.71
C ASN A 32 -47.58 -29.79 -44.34
N LEU A 33 -46.55 -28.96 -44.17
CA LEU A 33 -46.63 -27.60 -43.61
C LEU A 33 -47.00 -26.54 -44.66
N ASP A 34 -47.32 -26.95 -45.89
CA ASP A 34 -47.60 -26.03 -47.00
C ASP A 34 -49.06 -25.50 -47.02
N GLU A 35 -49.96 -26.05 -46.19
CA GLU A 35 -51.38 -25.67 -46.18
C GLU A 35 -51.74 -24.59 -45.13
N MET A 36 -50.78 -24.21 -44.26
CA MET A 36 -51.02 -23.25 -43.16
C MET A 36 -50.58 -21.80 -43.45
N LEU A 37 -49.94 -21.53 -44.60
CA LEU A 37 -49.36 -20.20 -44.92
C LEU A 37 -50.24 -19.32 -45.83
N SER A 38 -51.51 -19.64 -46.06
CA SER A 38 -52.34 -18.88 -47.00
C SER A 38 -53.27 -17.82 -46.38
N ASN A 39 -53.47 -17.76 -45.06
CA ASN A 39 -54.38 -16.75 -44.50
C ASN A 39 -54.08 -16.35 -43.05
N LYS A 40 -53.16 -15.38 -42.88
CA LYS A 40 -53.24 -14.36 -41.82
C LYS A 40 -52.23 -13.23 -42.05
N LYS A 41 -52.71 -12.12 -42.63
CA LYS A 41 -52.06 -10.81 -42.52
C LYS A 41 -52.08 -10.39 -41.05
N VAL A 42 -50.99 -10.64 -40.33
CA VAL A 42 -50.76 -10.02 -39.02
C VAL A 42 -50.01 -8.71 -39.26
N LEU A 43 -50.72 -7.59 -39.09
CA LEU A 43 -50.08 -6.28 -38.96
C LEU A 43 -49.24 -6.27 -37.67
N VAL A 44 -47.93 -6.49 -37.79
CA VAL A 44 -46.98 -6.18 -36.71
C VAL A 44 -46.56 -4.72 -36.90
N PRO A 45 -46.75 -3.83 -35.91
CA PRO A 45 -46.27 -2.46 -36.01
C PRO A 45 -44.75 -2.47 -36.13
N ASN A 46 -44.22 -1.63 -37.03
CA ASN A 46 -42.80 -1.42 -37.27
C ASN A 46 -42.17 -0.77 -36.03
N ILE A 47 -41.79 -1.59 -35.05
CA ILE A 47 -41.01 -1.14 -33.90
C ILE A 47 -39.55 -1.14 -34.35
N ASN A 48 -38.97 0.05 -34.39
CA ASN A 48 -37.62 0.32 -34.90
C ASN A 48 -36.60 -0.60 -34.20
N SER A 49 -36.11 -1.62 -34.91
CA SER A 49 -35.19 -2.66 -34.38
C SER A 49 -33.91 -2.05 -33.79
N HIS A 50 -33.52 -0.87 -34.27
CA HIS A 50 -32.42 -0.07 -33.73
C HIS A 50 -32.60 0.37 -32.27
N LEU A 51 -33.85 0.61 -31.82
CA LEU A 51 -34.12 1.06 -30.45
C LEU A 51 -34.02 -0.10 -29.46
N ILE A 52 -34.50 -1.27 -29.84
CA ILE A 52 -34.43 -2.49 -29.01
C ILE A 52 -32.97 -2.93 -28.86
N VAL A 53 -32.18 -2.91 -29.94
CA VAL A 53 -30.75 -3.23 -29.88
C VAL A 53 -29.99 -2.26 -28.97
N LYS A 54 -30.26 -0.95 -29.03
CA LYS A 54 -29.66 0.05 -28.12
C LYS A 54 -30.01 -0.17 -26.66
N ILE A 55 -31.25 -0.55 -26.36
CA ILE A 55 -31.69 -0.82 -24.98
C ILE A 55 -31.04 -2.11 -24.45
N ILE A 56 -30.92 -3.15 -25.29
CA ILE A 56 -30.27 -4.42 -24.91
C ILE A 56 -28.76 -4.24 -24.71
N THR A 57 -28.07 -3.50 -25.59
CA THR A 57 -26.63 -3.22 -25.43
C THR A 57 -26.36 -2.33 -24.22
N MET A 58 -27.23 -1.36 -23.92
CA MET A 58 -27.09 -0.49 -22.75
C MET A 58 -27.34 -1.25 -21.44
N LYS A 59 -28.34 -2.14 -21.38
CA LYS A 59 -28.59 -3.00 -20.20
C LYS A 59 -27.45 -3.99 -19.97
N SER A 60 -26.91 -4.58 -21.04
CA SER A 60 -25.77 -5.50 -20.95
C SER A 60 -24.50 -4.79 -20.48
N ALA A 61 -24.26 -3.55 -20.96
CA ALA A 61 -23.13 -2.73 -20.49
C ALA A 61 -23.27 -2.33 -19.01
N VAL A 62 -24.49 -2.01 -18.54
CA VAL A 62 -24.73 -1.69 -17.13
C VAL A 62 -24.50 -2.90 -16.23
N VAL A 63 -24.96 -4.10 -16.63
CA VAL A 63 -24.74 -5.32 -15.85
C VAL A 63 -23.26 -5.69 -15.81
N VAL A 64 -22.54 -5.60 -16.93
CA VAL A 64 -21.08 -5.84 -16.97
C VAL A 64 -20.33 -4.83 -16.11
N CYS A 65 -20.70 -3.55 -16.17
CA CYS A 65 -20.13 -2.54 -15.28
C CYS A 65 -20.43 -2.84 -13.81
N VAL A 66 -21.68 -3.15 -13.45
CA VAL A 66 -22.05 -3.45 -12.05
C VAL A 66 -21.30 -4.68 -11.55
N VAL A 67 -21.21 -5.76 -12.33
CA VAL A 67 -20.46 -6.97 -11.96
C VAL A 67 -18.96 -6.71 -11.85
N PHE A 68 -18.39 -5.88 -12.73
CA PHE A 68 -16.98 -5.50 -12.67
C PHE A 68 -16.67 -4.60 -11.45
N PHE A 69 -17.54 -3.63 -11.17
CA PHE A 69 -17.38 -2.74 -10.01
C PHE A 69 -17.69 -3.44 -8.67
N THR A 70 -18.61 -4.41 -8.63
CA THR A 70 -18.82 -5.24 -7.43
C THR A 70 -17.65 -6.20 -7.23
N ALA A 71 -17.11 -6.81 -8.29
CA ALA A 71 -15.90 -7.64 -8.19
C ALA A 71 -14.68 -6.83 -7.69
N LEU A 72 -14.52 -5.58 -8.13
CA LEU A 72 -13.50 -4.67 -7.61
C LEU A 72 -13.76 -4.25 -6.15
N ALA A 73 -15.02 -4.12 -5.72
CA ALA A 73 -15.35 -3.83 -4.32
C ALA A 73 -15.06 -5.01 -3.37
N PHE A 74 -15.03 -6.25 -3.87
CA PHE A 74 -14.62 -7.44 -3.12
C PHE A 74 -13.14 -7.81 -3.30
N ALA A 75 -12.43 -7.16 -4.22
CA ALA A 75 -10.98 -7.22 -4.29
C ALA A 75 -10.41 -6.41 -3.12
N ARG A 76 -10.33 -7.04 -1.94
CA ARG A 76 -9.45 -6.55 -0.87
C ARG A 76 -8.03 -6.60 -1.43
N PRO A 77 -7.32 -5.47 -1.61
CA PRO A 77 -5.87 -5.56 -1.70
C PRO A 77 -5.44 -6.20 -0.37
N GLY A 78 -4.91 -7.41 -0.42
CA GLY A 78 -4.11 -7.88 0.69
C GLY A 78 -2.97 -6.89 0.83
N ASP A 79 -2.68 -6.45 2.04
CA ASP A 79 -1.59 -5.52 2.34
C ASP A 79 -0.23 -6.22 2.11
N ASP A 80 0.09 -6.54 0.86
CA ASP A 80 1.32 -7.22 0.45
C ASP A 80 2.49 -6.24 0.26
N HIS A 81 2.44 -5.09 0.94
CA HIS A 81 3.50 -4.10 0.89
C HIS A 81 4.75 -4.56 1.65
N TYR A 82 5.91 -4.06 1.24
CA TYR A 82 7.16 -4.26 1.97
C TYR A 82 7.06 -3.67 3.37
N THR A 83 7.86 -4.18 4.30
CA THR A 83 7.86 -3.63 5.66
C THR A 83 8.13 -2.14 5.64
N ASP A 84 7.25 -1.39 6.25
CA ASP A 84 7.36 0.05 6.44
C ASP A 84 8.17 0.39 7.71
N ARG A 85 8.85 -0.61 8.30
CA ARG A 85 9.66 -0.46 9.52
C ARG A 85 10.74 0.61 9.40
N TYR A 86 11.17 0.87 8.18
CA TYR A 86 12.25 1.80 7.88
C TYR A 86 11.77 3.00 7.06
N ASP A 87 10.47 3.25 6.97
CA ASP A 87 9.92 4.37 6.20
C ASP A 87 10.23 5.74 6.83
N THR A 88 10.53 5.76 8.13
CA THR A 88 10.83 6.98 8.90
C THR A 88 12.33 7.33 8.94
N VAL A 89 13.17 6.58 8.22
CA VAL A 89 14.61 6.82 8.11
C VAL A 89 14.88 8.21 7.53
N ASP A 90 15.79 8.95 8.16
CA ASP A 90 16.20 10.28 7.71
C ASP A 90 17.15 10.18 6.51
N LEU A 91 16.55 10.14 5.32
CA LEU A 91 17.31 10.08 4.07
C LEU A 91 18.17 11.33 3.84
N ASP A 92 17.79 12.49 4.39
CA ASP A 92 18.55 13.72 4.23
C ASP A 92 19.86 13.69 5.02
N GLU A 93 19.82 13.17 6.25
CA GLU A 93 21.03 12.93 7.04
C GLU A 93 21.97 11.94 6.32
N ILE A 94 21.42 10.85 5.79
CA ILE A 94 22.22 9.82 5.11
C ILE A 94 22.86 10.39 3.84
N MET A 95 22.09 11.04 2.97
CA MET A 95 22.59 11.59 1.70
C MET A 95 23.54 12.78 1.89
N SER A 96 23.36 13.58 2.95
CA SER A 96 24.26 14.72 3.23
C SER A 96 25.60 14.29 3.83
N ASN A 97 25.71 13.06 4.35
CA ASN A 97 26.92 12.57 5.01
C ASN A 97 27.48 11.31 4.33
N LYS A 98 28.55 11.49 3.53
CA LYS A 98 29.24 10.37 2.86
C LYS A 98 29.68 9.25 3.82
N LYS A 99 29.99 9.55 5.09
CA LYS A 99 30.36 8.53 6.07
C LYS A 99 29.19 7.62 6.46
N LEU A 100 27.96 8.10 6.33
CA LEU A 100 26.73 7.32 6.52
C LEU A 100 26.32 6.64 5.21
N LEU A 101 26.34 7.36 4.09
CA LEU A 101 25.91 6.84 2.78
C LEU A 101 26.79 5.67 2.27
N VAL A 102 28.11 5.79 2.34
CA VAL A 102 29.02 4.81 1.74
C VAL A 102 28.87 3.41 2.33
N PRO A 103 28.73 3.21 3.66
CA PRO A 103 28.40 1.91 4.23
C PRO A 103 27.13 1.27 3.67
N TYR A 104 26.06 2.04 3.44
CA TYR A 104 24.81 1.55 2.84
C TYR A 104 25.04 1.06 1.41
N ILE A 105 25.72 1.87 0.59
CA ILE A 105 26.03 1.50 -0.79
C ILE A 105 26.90 0.25 -0.83
N LYS A 106 27.94 0.18 0.02
CA LYS A 106 28.82 -1.00 0.10
C LYS A 106 28.07 -2.25 0.55
N CYS A 107 27.15 -2.15 1.51
CA CYS A 107 26.27 -3.26 1.87
C CYS A 107 25.48 -3.77 0.65
N ILE A 108 24.83 -2.85 -0.07
CA ILE A 108 24.03 -3.15 -1.27
C ILE A 108 24.90 -3.79 -2.36
N LEU A 109 26.17 -3.37 -2.49
CA LEU A 109 27.14 -3.93 -3.43
C LEU A 109 27.82 -5.24 -2.97
N ASP A 110 27.46 -5.83 -1.82
CA ASP A 110 28.16 -6.99 -1.21
C ASP A 110 29.61 -6.71 -0.78
N GLN A 111 29.97 -5.45 -0.57
CA GLN A 111 31.34 -5.01 -0.24
C GLN A 111 31.52 -4.65 1.26
N GLY A 112 30.54 -4.95 2.12
CA GLY A 112 30.60 -4.57 3.53
C GLY A 112 29.47 -5.13 4.38
N LYS A 113 29.53 -4.83 5.68
CA LYS A 113 28.46 -5.19 6.63
C LYS A 113 27.19 -4.37 6.34
N CYS A 114 26.04 -4.98 6.58
CA CYS A 114 24.74 -4.34 6.40
C CYS A 114 24.14 -3.94 7.74
N ALA A 115 23.65 -2.71 7.81
CA ALA A 115 22.67 -2.33 8.81
C ALA A 115 21.32 -3.04 8.52
N PRO A 116 20.44 -3.25 9.52
CA PRO A 116 19.19 -3.99 9.32
C PRO A 116 18.28 -3.42 8.23
N ASP A 117 18.19 -2.10 8.14
CA ASP A 117 17.42 -1.37 7.13
C ASP A 117 18.03 -1.48 5.73
N ALA A 118 19.36 -1.37 5.62
CA ALA A 118 20.09 -1.58 4.37
C ALA A 118 19.95 -3.03 3.87
N LYS A 119 19.90 -3.99 4.79
CA LYS A 119 19.71 -5.41 4.49
C LYS A 119 18.31 -5.66 3.92
N GLU A 120 17.28 -5.12 4.56
CA GLU A 120 15.89 -5.18 4.07
C GLU A 120 15.79 -4.65 2.64
N LEU A 121 16.32 -3.43 2.41
CA LEU A 121 16.33 -2.84 1.08
C LEU A 121 17.05 -3.75 0.07
N LYS A 122 18.24 -4.23 0.41
CA LYS A 122 19.05 -5.08 -0.46
C LYS A 122 18.34 -6.38 -0.87
N GLU A 123 17.59 -6.99 0.03
CA GLU A 123 16.83 -8.22 -0.22
C GLU A 123 15.67 -7.99 -1.20
N HIS A 124 15.08 -6.78 -1.21
CA HIS A 124 13.90 -6.46 -2.02
C HIS A 124 14.17 -5.65 -3.29
N ILE A 125 15.36 -5.03 -3.48
CA ILE A 125 15.65 -4.17 -4.65
C ILE A 125 15.30 -4.85 -5.98
N ARG A 126 15.65 -6.13 -6.16
CA ARG A 126 15.44 -6.81 -7.45
C ARG A 126 13.97 -7.01 -7.77
N GLU A 127 13.21 -7.54 -6.81
CA GLU A 127 11.75 -7.69 -6.95
C GLU A 127 11.07 -6.33 -7.14
N ALA A 128 11.50 -5.31 -6.39
CA ALA A 128 10.95 -3.97 -6.48
C ALA A 128 11.21 -3.34 -7.87
N LEU A 129 12.37 -3.56 -8.47
CA LEU A 129 12.64 -3.12 -9.85
C LEU A 129 11.78 -3.88 -10.86
N GLU A 130 11.69 -5.20 -10.73
CA GLU A 130 10.91 -6.07 -11.64
C GLU A 130 9.41 -5.75 -11.62
N ASN A 131 8.87 -5.43 -10.43
CA ASN A 131 7.45 -5.12 -10.21
C ASN A 131 7.14 -3.63 -10.14
N GLU A 132 8.06 -2.76 -10.58
CA GLU A 132 7.91 -1.30 -10.56
C GLU A 132 7.45 -0.72 -9.20
N CYS A 133 7.99 -1.26 -8.12
CA CYS A 133 7.64 -0.88 -6.75
C CYS A 133 6.14 -1.09 -6.43
N GLY A 134 5.52 -2.13 -7.00
CA GLY A 134 4.11 -2.47 -6.76
C GLY A 134 3.77 -2.67 -5.28
N LYS A 135 4.71 -3.19 -4.49
CA LYS A 135 4.61 -3.40 -3.03
C LYS A 135 5.23 -2.28 -2.19
N CYS A 136 5.74 -1.21 -2.81
CA CYS A 136 6.37 -0.13 -2.06
C CYS A 136 5.33 0.84 -1.48
N THR A 137 5.57 1.32 -0.27
CA THR A 137 4.80 2.43 0.30
C THR A 137 5.05 3.75 -0.43
N ASP A 138 4.21 4.76 -0.18
CA ASP A 138 4.41 6.10 -0.76
C ASP A 138 5.70 6.76 -0.25
N ALA A 139 6.06 6.52 1.02
CA ALA A 139 7.32 6.98 1.60
C ALA A 139 8.52 6.33 0.90
N GLN A 140 8.50 5.02 0.69
CA GLN A 140 9.53 4.28 -0.04
C GLN A 140 9.66 4.76 -1.49
N LYS A 141 8.54 4.93 -2.20
CA LYS A 141 8.54 5.46 -3.59
C LYS A 141 9.16 6.86 -3.67
N LYS A 142 8.82 7.75 -2.73
CA LYS A 142 9.37 9.11 -2.67
C LYS A 142 10.85 9.10 -2.30
N GLY A 143 11.22 8.28 -1.31
CA GLY A 143 12.60 8.13 -0.83
C GLY A 143 13.53 7.60 -1.92
N THR A 144 13.14 6.51 -2.58
CA THR A 144 13.90 5.89 -3.68
C THR A 144 14.18 6.88 -4.80
N ARG A 145 13.19 7.69 -5.22
CA ARG A 145 13.41 8.72 -6.25
C ARG A 145 14.48 9.75 -5.82
N ARG A 146 14.47 10.18 -4.55
CA ARG A 146 15.44 11.15 -4.02
C ARG A 146 16.85 10.55 -3.97
N VAL A 147 16.97 9.30 -3.49
CA VAL A 147 18.26 8.60 -3.40
C VAL A 147 18.84 8.36 -4.78
N ILE A 148 18.06 7.87 -5.74
CA ILE A 148 18.50 7.69 -7.12
C ILE A 148 18.98 9.03 -7.71
N ALA A 149 18.19 10.09 -7.55
CA ALA A 149 18.58 11.43 -8.00
C ALA A 149 19.89 11.90 -7.37
N HIS A 150 20.08 11.67 -6.08
CA HIS A 150 21.32 12.03 -5.39
C HIS A 150 22.52 11.23 -5.92
N LEU A 151 22.37 9.91 -6.11
CA LEU A 151 23.42 9.03 -6.63
C LEU A 151 23.84 9.42 -8.05
N ILE A 152 22.89 9.66 -8.95
CA ILE A 152 23.18 10.08 -10.33
C ILE A 152 23.95 11.40 -10.37
N ASN A 153 23.53 12.38 -9.57
CA ASN A 153 24.08 13.73 -9.64
C ASN A 153 25.38 13.92 -8.83
N ASN A 154 25.62 13.12 -7.78
CA ASN A 154 26.70 13.36 -6.81
C ASN A 154 27.65 12.17 -6.61
N GLU A 155 27.25 10.94 -6.98
CA GLU A 155 27.98 9.71 -6.69
C GLU A 155 28.03 8.77 -7.91
N GLU A 156 28.49 9.30 -9.05
CA GLU A 156 28.48 8.63 -10.37
C GLU A 156 29.16 7.25 -10.36
N ASP A 157 30.30 7.10 -9.69
CA ASP A 157 31.03 5.82 -9.59
C ASP A 157 30.17 4.73 -8.91
N TYR A 158 29.49 5.09 -7.81
CA TYR A 158 28.60 4.16 -7.11
C TYR A 158 27.34 3.87 -7.91
N TRP A 159 26.79 4.86 -8.63
CA TRP A 159 25.67 4.65 -9.55
C TRP A 159 26.02 3.63 -10.64
N ASN A 160 27.20 3.75 -11.25
CA ASN A 160 27.67 2.81 -12.26
C ASN A 160 27.83 1.39 -11.71
N GLN A 161 28.36 1.23 -10.49
CA GLN A 161 28.45 -0.08 -9.85
C GLN A 161 27.07 -0.69 -9.56
N LEU A 162 26.12 0.11 -9.10
CA LEU A 162 24.76 -0.33 -8.78
C LEU A 162 23.98 -0.75 -10.04
N THR A 163 24.10 0.01 -11.13
CA THR A 163 23.45 -0.31 -12.41
C THR A 163 24.00 -1.60 -13.00
N VAL A 164 25.33 -1.81 -12.98
CA VAL A 164 25.93 -3.08 -13.42
C VAL A 164 25.39 -4.28 -12.61
N LYS A 165 25.15 -4.10 -11.31
CA LYS A 165 24.68 -5.17 -10.42
C LYS A 165 23.19 -5.49 -10.59
N TYR A 166 22.34 -4.47 -10.64
CA TYR A 166 20.88 -4.64 -10.56
C TYR A 166 20.16 -4.45 -11.90
N ASP A 167 20.79 -3.78 -12.86
CA ASP A 167 20.21 -3.51 -14.17
C ASP A 167 21.26 -3.60 -15.31
N PRO A 168 21.91 -4.76 -15.49
CA PRO A 168 22.96 -4.93 -16.51
C PRO A 168 22.44 -4.69 -17.94
N ASP A 169 21.16 -4.99 -18.19
CA ASP A 169 20.50 -4.79 -19.49
C ASP A 169 19.99 -3.34 -19.70
N LYS A 170 20.18 -2.45 -18.72
CA LYS A 170 19.71 -1.06 -18.72
C LYS A 170 18.19 -0.92 -18.94
N LYS A 171 17.40 -1.91 -18.52
CA LYS A 171 15.94 -1.93 -18.65
C LYS A 171 15.28 -0.83 -17.81
N PHE A 172 15.85 -0.50 -16.65
CA PHE A 172 15.27 0.44 -15.68
C PHE A 172 16.02 1.78 -15.64
N THR A 173 17.34 1.75 -15.84
CA THR A 173 18.25 2.91 -15.81
C THR A 173 17.79 3.99 -16.78
N VAL A 174 17.42 3.60 -18.01
CA VAL A 174 16.93 4.54 -19.03
C VAL A 174 15.62 5.23 -18.61
N LYS A 175 14.73 4.52 -17.91
CA LYS A 175 13.47 5.08 -17.38
C LYS A 175 13.77 6.16 -16.34
N TYR A 176 14.60 5.85 -15.35
CA TYR A 176 14.93 6.78 -14.27
C TYR A 176 15.78 7.96 -14.73
N GLU A 177 16.79 7.72 -15.56
CA GLU A 177 17.60 8.80 -16.16
C GLU A 177 16.72 9.75 -16.96
N LYS A 178 15.79 9.24 -17.76
CA LYS A 178 14.86 10.08 -18.54
C LYS A 178 13.85 10.83 -17.66
N GLU A 179 13.31 10.20 -16.62
CA GLU A 179 12.39 10.84 -15.67
C GLU A 179 13.10 11.95 -14.88
N LEU A 180 14.36 11.74 -14.48
CA LEU A 180 15.15 12.68 -13.67
C LEU A 180 15.79 13.80 -14.52
N LEU A 181 16.34 13.48 -15.69
CA LEU A 181 16.86 14.47 -16.65
C LEU A 181 15.73 15.27 -17.31
N GLY A 182 14.53 14.68 -17.43
CA GLY A 182 13.33 15.35 -17.91
C GLY A 182 12.90 16.57 -17.06
N CYS A 183 13.29 16.61 -15.78
CA CYS A 183 13.04 17.77 -14.93
C CYS A 183 13.93 18.98 -15.25
N LEU A 184 15.12 18.80 -15.84
CA LEU A 184 15.94 19.93 -16.31
C LEU A 184 15.42 20.51 -17.64
N ALA A 185 14.59 19.77 -18.36
CA ALA A 185 14.07 20.16 -19.68
C ALA A 185 12.64 20.74 -19.69
N LEU A 186 11.96 20.85 -18.54
CA LEU A 186 10.58 21.34 -18.48
C LEU A 186 10.41 22.55 -17.56
N HIS A 187 11.04 23.65 -17.95
CA HIS A 187 10.49 24.98 -17.65
C HIS A 187 10.27 25.76 -18.95
N ARG A 188 9.34 25.27 -19.80
CA ARG A 188 8.50 26.06 -20.73
C ARG A 188 7.78 25.11 -21.70
N SER A 189 6.49 24.84 -21.44
CA SER A 189 5.40 24.86 -22.43
C SER A 189 4.10 24.33 -21.81
N THR A 190 3.30 25.22 -21.23
CA THR A 190 1.88 24.98 -21.03
C THR A 190 1.16 25.25 -22.35
N SER A 191 0.85 24.20 -23.11
CA SER A 191 -0.04 24.31 -24.27
C SER A 191 -1.49 24.19 -23.80
N HIS A 192 -2.18 25.33 -23.77
CA HIS A 192 -3.63 25.38 -23.80
C HIS A 192 -4.10 24.95 -25.20
N ASN A 193 -4.77 23.80 -25.31
CA ASN A 193 -5.99 23.61 -26.11
C ASN A 193 -6.39 22.13 -26.20
N LYS A 194 -7.34 21.73 -25.35
CA LYS A 194 -8.43 20.77 -25.63
C LYS A 194 -9.29 20.64 -24.37
N ILE A 195 -10.04 21.70 -24.05
CA ILE A 195 -11.05 21.70 -22.98
C ILE A 195 -12.37 22.16 -23.57
N ILE A 196 -13.05 21.29 -24.34
CA ILE A 196 -14.51 21.21 -24.48
C ILE A 196 -14.79 19.77 -24.93
N ALA A 197 -15.04 18.87 -23.97
CA ALA A 197 -15.72 17.55 -24.12
C ALA A 197 -15.49 16.64 -22.89
N MET A 198 -14.54 16.95 -22.01
CA MET A 198 -14.16 16.10 -20.88
C MET A 198 -14.48 16.76 -19.52
N LYS A 199 -15.72 17.24 -19.35
CA LYS A 199 -16.18 17.82 -18.07
C LYS A 199 -17.28 17.02 -17.39
N SER A 200 -18.09 16.26 -18.14
CA SER A 200 -19.20 15.51 -17.55
C SER A 200 -18.76 14.15 -16.96
N THR A 201 -17.81 13.46 -17.61
CA THR A 201 -17.32 12.15 -17.17
C THR A 201 -16.34 12.25 -15.99
N VAL A 202 -15.51 13.29 -15.94
CA VAL A 202 -14.56 13.52 -14.83
C VAL A 202 -15.31 13.83 -13.53
N VAL A 203 -16.39 14.62 -13.59
CA VAL A 203 -17.20 14.94 -12.40
C VAL A 203 -17.89 13.69 -11.85
N PHE A 204 -18.41 12.82 -12.73
CA PHE A 204 -19.00 11.55 -12.29
C PHE A 204 -17.96 10.59 -11.69
N CYS A 205 -16.77 10.48 -12.28
CA CYS A 205 -15.68 9.68 -11.72
C CYS A 205 -15.15 10.26 -10.40
N VAL A 206 -15.03 11.58 -10.28
CA VAL A 206 -14.60 12.25 -9.03
C VAL A 206 -15.63 12.07 -7.92
N LEU A 207 -16.94 12.12 -8.22
CA LEU A 207 -17.99 11.84 -7.25
C LEU A 207 -18.02 10.36 -6.82
N LEU A 208 -17.75 9.43 -7.74
CA LEU A 208 -17.62 8.00 -7.44
C LEU A 208 -16.37 7.69 -6.60
N PHE A 209 -15.23 8.32 -6.89
CA PHE A 209 -14.01 8.22 -6.09
C PHE A 209 -14.17 8.87 -4.72
N ALA A 210 -14.89 9.99 -4.60
CA ALA A 210 -15.18 10.63 -3.32
C ALA A 210 -16.07 9.75 -2.42
N ALA A 211 -17.05 9.04 -2.99
CA ALA A 211 -17.87 8.10 -2.25
C ALA A 211 -17.08 6.86 -1.76
N LEU A 212 -16.10 6.38 -2.55
CA LEU A 212 -15.21 5.28 -2.15
C LEU A 212 -14.17 5.71 -1.11
N ALA A 213 -13.69 6.96 -1.15
CA ALA A 213 -12.74 7.49 -0.16
C ALA A 213 -13.36 7.61 1.26
N LEU A 214 -14.69 7.80 1.35
CA LEU A 214 -15.42 7.82 2.62
C LEU A 214 -15.72 6.43 3.18
N ALA A 215 -15.48 5.36 2.42
CA ALA A 215 -15.71 3.98 2.82
C ALA A 215 -14.41 3.25 3.22
N ARG A 216 -13.30 3.97 3.39
CA ARG A 216 -12.08 3.37 3.93
C ARG A 216 -12.32 3.07 5.41
N PRO A 217 -12.20 1.80 5.87
CA PRO A 217 -12.12 1.56 7.29
C PRO A 217 -10.93 2.37 7.80
N SER A 218 -11.18 3.26 8.76
CA SER A 218 -10.10 3.79 9.58
C SER A 218 -9.40 2.60 10.19
N ASP A 219 -8.10 2.46 9.97
CA ASP A 219 -7.31 1.60 10.84
C ASP A 219 -7.45 2.19 12.25
N ASP A 220 -8.31 1.59 13.06
CA ASP A 220 -8.74 2.13 14.36
C ASP A 220 -7.64 2.05 15.43
N HIS A 221 -6.41 1.68 15.06
CA HIS A 221 -5.28 1.52 15.97
C HIS A 221 -3.95 2.02 15.40
N TYR A 222 -3.00 2.31 16.29
CA TYR A 222 -1.60 2.60 15.95
C TYR A 222 -0.94 1.37 15.34
N THR A 223 0.13 1.57 14.57
CA THR A 223 0.87 0.46 13.95
C THR A 223 1.29 -0.58 15.01
N ASP A 224 1.06 -1.85 14.72
CA ASP A 224 1.42 -2.99 15.57
C ASP A 224 2.87 -3.48 15.31
N ARG A 225 3.57 -2.84 14.37
CA ARG A 225 4.91 -3.23 13.94
C ARG A 225 5.91 -3.43 15.08
N TYR A 226 5.79 -2.61 16.12
CA TYR A 226 6.73 -2.54 17.24
C TYR A 226 6.19 -3.22 18.51
N ASP A 227 5.09 -3.95 18.41
CA ASP A 227 4.48 -4.62 19.57
C ASP A 227 5.37 -5.73 20.16
N ASN A 228 6.34 -6.21 19.38
CA ASN A 228 7.27 -7.26 19.77
C ASN A 228 8.63 -6.74 20.29
N VAL A 229 8.74 -5.44 20.61
CA VAL A 229 9.96 -4.90 21.24
C VAL A 229 10.18 -5.57 22.61
N ASP A 230 11.40 -6.03 22.87
CA ASP A 230 11.77 -6.64 24.15
C ASP A 230 11.91 -5.56 25.25
N LEU A 231 10.79 -5.27 25.91
CA LEU A 231 10.76 -4.31 27.00
C LEU A 231 11.59 -4.74 28.22
N ASP A 232 11.81 -6.04 28.43
CA ASP A 232 12.60 -6.53 29.55
C ASP A 232 14.09 -6.21 29.34
N GLU A 233 14.59 -6.42 28.13
CA GLU A 233 15.94 -6.03 27.75
C GLU A 233 16.14 -4.51 27.86
N VAL A 234 15.20 -3.72 27.32
CA VAL A 234 15.30 -2.25 27.33
C VAL A 234 15.24 -1.69 28.75
N LEU A 235 14.29 -2.16 29.59
CA LEU A 235 14.10 -1.63 30.94
C LEU A 235 15.17 -2.13 31.93
N SER A 236 15.74 -3.31 31.74
CA SER A 236 16.83 -3.80 32.60
C SER A 236 18.19 -3.18 32.27
N ASN A 237 18.36 -2.65 31.05
CA ASN A 237 19.61 -2.07 30.60
C ASN A 237 19.51 -0.55 30.42
N ARG A 238 19.99 0.19 31.42
CA ARG A 238 20.02 1.66 31.40
C ARG A 238 20.72 2.23 30.17
N ARG A 239 21.71 1.55 29.57
CA ARG A 239 22.38 2.04 28.35
C ARG A 239 21.47 2.01 27.13
N LEU A 240 20.48 1.12 27.10
CA LEU A 240 19.45 1.06 26.06
C LEU A 240 18.31 2.03 26.38
N LEU A 241 17.86 2.09 27.64
CA LEU A 241 16.74 2.94 28.07
C LEU A 241 17.01 4.44 27.88
N ILE A 242 18.19 4.95 28.27
CA ILE A 242 18.47 6.39 28.26
C ILE A 242 18.35 7.02 26.85
N PRO A 243 18.89 6.40 25.77
CA PRO A 243 18.63 6.86 24.40
C PRO A 243 17.14 7.01 24.05
N TYR A 244 16.28 6.06 24.46
CA TYR A 244 14.84 6.15 24.23
C TYR A 244 14.23 7.34 24.96
N ILE A 245 14.53 7.50 26.25
CA ILE A 245 14.04 8.63 27.05
C ILE A 245 14.50 9.96 26.44
N LYS A 246 15.78 10.07 26.06
CA LYS A 246 16.32 11.28 25.43
C LYS A 246 15.65 11.60 24.10
N CYS A 247 15.40 10.60 23.25
CA CYS A 247 14.64 10.77 22.02
C CYS A 247 13.27 11.39 22.30
N VAL A 248 12.53 10.79 23.24
CA VAL A 248 11.19 11.24 23.65
C VAL A 248 11.25 12.65 24.25
N LEU A 249 12.34 13.02 24.93
CA LEU A 249 12.58 14.37 25.45
C LEU A 249 13.11 15.39 24.41
N ASP A 250 13.29 15.03 23.13
CA ASP A 250 13.95 15.87 22.10
C ASP A 250 15.45 16.11 22.32
N HIS A 251 16.13 15.31 23.15
CA HIS A 251 17.54 15.44 23.51
C HIS A 251 18.47 14.45 22.79
N GLY A 252 18.07 13.93 21.63
CA GLY A 252 18.91 12.99 20.86
C GLY A 252 18.19 12.35 19.69
N LYS A 253 18.92 11.45 19.01
CA LYS A 253 18.38 10.65 17.91
C LYS A 253 17.34 9.65 18.42
N CYS A 254 16.34 9.36 17.58
CA CYS A 254 15.30 8.39 17.86
C CYS A 254 15.53 7.11 17.07
N ALA A 255 15.42 5.96 17.75
CA ALA A 255 15.16 4.71 17.08
C ALA A 255 13.75 4.74 16.45
N PRO A 256 13.47 3.96 15.38
CA PRO A 256 12.18 4.00 14.68
C PRO A 256 10.98 3.75 15.59
N ASP A 257 11.09 2.80 16.51
CA ASP A 257 10.08 2.46 17.52
C ASP A 257 9.89 3.58 18.57
N ALA A 258 10.97 4.17 19.05
CA ALA A 258 10.93 5.31 19.97
C ALA A 258 10.30 6.56 19.31
N LYS A 259 10.53 6.74 18.00
CA LYS A 259 9.96 7.83 17.21
C LYS A 259 8.45 7.66 17.07
N GLU A 260 8.00 6.45 16.72
CA GLU A 260 6.58 6.10 16.65
C GLU A 260 5.87 6.43 17.98
N LEU A 261 6.43 5.94 19.10
CA LEU A 261 5.92 6.23 20.43
C LEU A 261 5.83 7.75 20.67
N LYS A 262 6.93 8.47 20.43
CA LYS A 262 7.03 9.91 20.67
C LYS A 262 5.98 10.72 19.92
N GLU A 263 5.68 10.36 18.68
CA GLU A 263 4.69 11.03 17.83
C GLU A 263 3.26 10.87 18.37
N HIS A 264 2.98 9.78 19.10
CA HIS A 264 1.64 9.43 19.57
C HIS A 264 1.38 9.64 21.07
N ILE A 265 2.39 9.88 21.93
CA ILE A 265 2.21 10.01 23.40
C ILE A 265 1.09 10.99 23.78
N ARG A 266 1.04 12.20 23.18
CA ARG A 266 0.05 13.22 23.58
C ARG A 266 -1.37 12.79 23.26
N GLU A 267 -1.59 12.30 22.05
CA GLU A 267 -2.90 11.80 21.62
C GLU A 267 -3.32 10.59 22.47
N ALA A 268 -2.39 9.64 22.70
CA ALA A 268 -2.63 8.45 23.49
C ALA A 268 -2.99 8.76 24.96
N LEU A 269 -2.42 9.82 25.54
CA LEU A 269 -2.81 10.30 26.87
C LEU A 269 -4.22 10.89 26.86
N GLU A 270 -4.52 11.76 25.88
CA GLU A 270 -5.82 12.45 25.76
C GLU A 270 -6.98 11.49 25.47
N ASN A 271 -6.74 10.42 24.71
CA ASN A 271 -7.75 9.44 24.31
C ASN A 271 -7.73 8.15 25.15
N GLU A 272 -6.98 8.13 26.25
CA GLU A 272 -6.80 6.95 27.12
C GLU A 272 -6.35 5.68 26.37
N CYS A 273 -5.43 5.84 25.43
CA CYS A 273 -4.90 4.77 24.57
C CYS A 273 -6.01 4.10 23.71
N GLY A 274 -6.99 4.89 23.26
CA GLY A 274 -8.13 4.40 22.47
C GLY A 274 -7.74 3.69 21.18
N LYS A 275 -6.61 4.09 20.58
CA LYS A 275 -6.00 3.49 19.39
C LYS A 275 -4.86 2.51 19.69
N CYS A 276 -4.54 2.25 20.95
CA CYS A 276 -3.42 1.36 21.27
C CYS A 276 -3.81 -0.11 21.17
N THR A 277 -2.89 -0.94 20.71
CA THR A 277 -3.01 -2.40 20.80
C THR A 277 -2.92 -2.88 22.25
N ASP A 278 -3.32 -4.13 22.52
CA ASP A 278 -3.21 -4.71 23.86
C ASP A 278 -1.76 -4.84 24.33
N ALA A 279 -0.84 -5.13 23.40
CA ALA A 279 0.59 -5.17 23.67
C ALA A 279 1.11 -3.77 24.06
N GLN A 280 0.72 -2.72 23.33
CA GLN A 280 1.09 -1.34 23.63
C GLN A 280 0.52 -0.86 24.98
N LYS A 281 -0.72 -1.20 25.30
CA LYS A 281 -1.34 -0.87 26.61
C LYS A 281 -0.58 -1.52 27.76
N LYS A 282 -0.30 -2.82 27.66
CA LYS A 282 0.46 -3.56 28.67
C LYS A 282 1.89 -3.04 28.78
N GLY A 283 2.55 -2.83 27.65
CA GLY A 283 3.92 -2.31 27.57
C GLY A 283 4.06 -0.93 28.18
N THR A 284 3.16 -0.01 27.84
CA THR A 284 3.15 1.37 28.35
C THR A 284 3.02 1.39 29.88
N ARG A 285 2.13 0.59 30.46
CA ARG A 285 2.01 0.49 31.94
C ARG A 285 3.31 0.00 32.59
N ARG A 286 4.00 -0.97 32.00
CA ARG A 286 5.30 -1.47 32.50
C ARG A 286 6.37 -0.39 32.45
N VAL A 287 6.49 0.31 31.31
CA VAL A 287 7.47 1.40 31.12
C VAL A 287 7.20 2.53 32.09
N ILE A 288 5.96 3.01 32.20
CA ILE A 288 5.58 4.07 33.15
C ILE A 288 5.92 3.65 34.60
N GLY A 289 5.55 2.44 35.00
CA GLY A 289 5.88 1.93 36.33
C GLY A 289 7.38 1.87 36.60
N HIS A 290 8.17 1.43 35.62
CA HIS A 290 9.64 1.44 35.76
C HIS A 290 10.19 2.86 35.91
N LEU A 291 9.72 3.81 35.09
CA LEU A 291 10.17 5.21 35.14
C LEU A 291 9.83 5.88 36.48
N ILE A 292 8.61 5.69 37.00
CA ILE A 292 8.17 6.25 38.29
C ILE A 292 9.06 5.76 39.44
N ASN A 293 9.42 4.47 39.44
CA ASN A 293 10.07 3.84 40.59
C ASN A 293 11.60 3.87 40.52
N ASN A 294 12.20 3.91 39.32
CA ASN A 294 13.63 3.74 39.12
C ASN A 294 14.31 4.93 38.42
N GLU A 295 13.58 5.77 37.70
CA GLU A 295 14.13 6.88 36.90
C GLU A 295 13.38 8.20 37.18
N GLU A 296 13.23 8.55 38.46
CA GLU A 296 12.42 9.68 38.93
C GLU A 296 12.77 11.03 38.28
N ASP A 297 14.05 11.31 38.05
CA ASP A 297 14.49 12.53 37.35
C ASP A 297 13.94 12.60 35.91
N TYR A 298 14.03 11.50 35.17
CA TYR A 298 13.49 11.43 33.82
C TYR A 298 11.97 11.42 33.80
N TRP A 299 11.33 10.78 34.77
CA TRP A 299 9.88 10.86 34.95
C TRP A 299 9.42 12.30 35.14
N ASN A 300 10.09 13.08 35.98
CA ASN A 300 9.79 14.50 36.18
C ASN A 300 9.94 15.32 34.89
N GLN A 301 10.98 15.06 34.09
CA GLN A 301 11.16 15.74 32.80
C GLN A 301 10.06 15.37 31.79
N LEU A 302 9.66 14.09 31.74
CA LEU A 302 8.60 13.62 30.85
C LEU A 302 7.24 14.19 31.22
N THR A 303 6.91 14.25 32.51
CA THR A 303 5.65 14.83 32.98
C THR A 303 5.54 16.31 32.67
N VAL A 304 6.62 17.08 32.84
CA VAL A 304 6.65 18.50 32.43
C VAL A 304 6.38 18.67 30.93
N LYS A 305 6.91 17.77 30.10
CA LYS A 305 6.77 17.85 28.64
C LYS A 305 5.39 17.43 28.14
N TYR A 306 4.87 16.31 28.64
CA TYR A 306 3.68 15.65 28.09
C TYR A 306 2.40 15.89 28.90
N ASP A 307 2.53 16.23 30.19
CA ASP A 307 1.41 16.46 31.10
C ASP A 307 1.69 17.61 32.10
N PRO A 308 1.90 18.85 31.62
CA PRO A 308 2.24 19.98 32.48
C PRO A 308 1.14 20.32 33.50
N ASP A 309 -0.12 20.01 33.17
CA ASP A 309 -1.28 20.19 34.05
C ASP A 309 -1.45 19.06 35.08
N LYS A 310 -0.60 18.02 35.02
CA LYS A 310 -0.66 16.80 35.86
C LYS A 310 -2.01 16.06 35.81
N LYS A 311 -2.70 16.11 34.67
CA LYS A 311 -4.01 15.46 34.45
C LYS A 311 -3.90 13.94 34.50
N PHE A 312 -2.80 13.37 34.01
CA PHE A 312 -2.60 11.93 33.86
C PHE A 312 -1.55 11.39 34.85
N THR A 313 -0.54 12.21 35.15
CA THR A 313 0.59 11.90 36.02
C THR A 313 0.11 11.40 37.39
N ALA A 314 -0.83 12.12 38.01
CA ALA A 314 -1.36 11.75 39.33
C ALA A 314 -2.06 10.37 39.34
N LYS A 315 -2.76 10.02 38.24
CA LYS A 315 -3.40 8.70 38.08
C LYS A 315 -2.34 7.60 38.04
N TYR A 316 -1.33 7.75 37.17
CA TYR A 316 -0.29 6.72 37.01
C TYR A 316 0.62 6.60 38.23
N GLU A 317 1.00 7.71 38.86
CA GLU A 317 1.77 7.66 40.12
C GLU A 317 1.01 6.95 41.22
N LYS A 318 -0.31 7.19 41.34
CA LYS A 318 -1.14 6.49 42.32
C LYS A 318 -1.24 4.98 42.02
N GLU A 319 -1.35 4.61 40.74
CA GLU A 319 -1.54 3.21 40.32
C GLU A 319 -0.27 2.37 40.32
N LEU A 320 0.89 2.98 40.03
CA LEU A 320 2.11 2.24 39.66
C LEU A 320 3.31 2.52 40.58
N ARG A 321 3.23 3.52 41.48
CA ARG A 321 4.31 3.78 42.43
C ARG A 321 4.34 2.67 43.48
N GLU A 322 5.47 1.98 43.57
CA GLU A 322 5.71 0.98 44.59
C GLU A 322 6.00 1.68 45.92
N VAL A 323 5.29 1.27 46.97
CA VAL A 323 5.58 1.75 48.33
C VAL A 323 6.82 1.02 48.81
N LYS A 324 7.97 1.72 48.86
CA LYS A 324 9.18 1.20 49.52
C LYS A 324 8.83 0.91 50.99
N ALA A 325 8.89 -0.37 51.37
CA ALA A 325 8.60 -0.85 52.71
C ALA A 325 9.67 -0.44 53.73
#